data_AF-A9UC96-F1
#
_entry.id   AF-A9UC96-F1
#
_cell.length_a   1.000
_cell.length_b   1.000
_cell.length_c   1.000
_cell.angle_alpha   90.00
_cell.angle_beta   90.00
_cell.angle_gamma   90.00
#
_symmetry.space_group_name_H-M   'P 1'
#
loop_
_entity.id
_entity.type
_entity.pdbx_description
1 polymer ?
#
loop_
_entity_poly.entity_id
_entity_poly.type
_entity_poly.pdbx_seq_one_letter_code
_entity_poly.pdbx_strand_id
1 'polypeptide(L)' 'GPHPIHLHGHLFSVVRSAGNSTYNFDNPVRRDVVSNGVAGDLVTIRFVTD' A
#
# COMPACT_ATOMS: atom_id res chain seq x y z
N GLY A 1 -1.51 16.68 -3.69
CA GLY A 1 -0.58 15.81 -4.44
C GLY A 1 -0.57 14.45 -3.79
N PRO A 2 -0.08 13.40 -4.46
CA PRO A 2 0.05 12.10 -3.81
C PRO A 2 0.91 12.22 -2.55
N HIS A 3 0.42 11.68 -1.44
CA HIS A 3 1.12 11.64 -0.16
C HIS A 3 1.83 10.29 -0.01
N PRO A 4 3.17 10.24 -0.06
CA PRO A 4 3.89 8.99 0.19
C PRO A 4 3.79 8.62 1.67
N ILE A 5 3.39 7.38 1.95
CA ILE A 5 3.38 6.79 3.28
C ILE A 5 4.59 5.86 3.39
N HIS A 6 5.40 6.09 4.41
CA HIS A 6 6.53 5.25 4.80
C HIS A 6 6.27 4.60 6.16
N LEU A 7 6.63 3.33 6.33
CA LEU A 7 6.52 2.62 7.60
C LEU A 7 7.91 2.11 8.03
N HIS A 8 8.35 2.56 9.20
CA HIS A 8 9.60 2.10 9.78
C HIS A 8 9.48 0.68 10.34
N GLY A 9 10.59 -0.07 10.32
CA GLY A 9 10.71 -1.38 10.94
C GLY A 9 9.97 -2.51 10.21
N HIS A 10 9.27 -2.23 9.10
CA HIS A 10 8.45 -3.22 8.41
C HIS A 10 8.52 -3.05 6.90
N LEU A 11 8.55 -4.17 6.19
CA LEU A 11 8.05 -4.24 4.81
C LEU A 11 6.56 -4.58 4.85
N PHE A 12 5.77 -3.95 3.97
CA PHE A 12 4.34 -4.22 3.85
C PHE A 12 3.94 -4.66 2.45
N SER A 13 2.88 -5.45 2.35
CA SER A 13 2.22 -5.81 1.10
C SER A 13 1.20 -4.73 0.73
N VAL A 14 1.31 -4.15 -0.46
CA VAL A 14 0.31 -3.23 -1.01
C VAL A 14 -0.81 -4.05 -1.66
N VAL A 15 -1.83 -4.38 -0.88
CA VAL A 15 -2.94 -5.24 -1.33
C VAL A 15 -3.94 -4.49 -2.21
N ARG A 16 -3.92 -3.15 -2.20
CA ARG A 16 -4.64 -2.29 -3.15
C ARG A 16 -3.81 -1.04 -3.43
N SER A 17 -3.45 -0.82 -4.68
CA SER A 17 -2.65 0.33 -5.13
C SER A 17 -3.52 1.53 -5.51
N ALA A 18 -2.93 2.73 -5.53
CA ALA A 18 -3.58 3.91 -6.09
C ALA A 18 -3.96 3.68 -7.56
N GLY A 19 -5.09 4.22 -7.99
CA GLY A 19 -5.65 4.00 -9.34
C GLY A 19 -6.22 2.60 -9.56
N ASN A 20 -6.33 1.76 -8.52
CA ASN A 20 -6.90 0.42 -8.62
C ASN A 20 -8.03 0.20 -7.60
N SER A 21 -9.14 -0.40 -8.04
CA SER A 21 -10.30 -0.74 -7.22
C SER A 21 -10.34 -2.21 -6.79
N THR A 22 -9.41 -3.05 -7.26
CA THR A 22 -9.31 -4.46 -6.88
C THR A 22 -8.29 -4.69 -5.77
N TYR A 23 -8.50 -5.77 -5.02
CA TYR A 23 -7.54 -6.26 -4.03
C TYR A 23 -6.73 -7.42 -4.60
N ASN A 24 -5.41 -7.37 -4.42
CA ASN A 24 -4.50 -8.48 -4.70
C ASN A 24 -4.00 -9.08 -3.37
N PHE A 25 -4.51 -10.26 -3.04
CA PHE A 25 -4.07 -11.04 -1.87
C PHE A 25 -3.18 -12.24 -2.26
N ASP A 26 -3.01 -12.51 -3.56
CA ASP A 26 -2.27 -13.67 -4.07
C ASP A 26 -0.77 -13.34 -4.19
N ASN A 27 -0.44 -12.23 -4.84
CA ASN A 27 0.95 -11.80 -5.06
C ASN A 27 1.15 -10.27 -5.05
N PRO A 28 0.73 -9.56 -3.99
CA PRO A 28 0.91 -8.12 -3.90
C PRO A 28 2.39 -7.72 -3.84
N VAL A 29 2.71 -6.54 -4.37
CA VAL A 29 4.05 -5.99 -4.25
C VAL A 29 4.39 -5.67 -2.79
N ARG A 30 5.61 -5.99 -2.37
CA ARG A 30 6.14 -5.67 -1.03
C ARG A 30 7.15 -4.53 -1.12
N ARG A 31 7.01 -3.54 -0.23
CA ARG A 31 7.87 -2.33 -0.15
C ARG A 31 7.69 -1.64 1.21
N ASP A 32 8.37 -0.52 1.40
CA ASP A 32 8.36 0.31 2.62
C ASP A 32 7.84 1.74 2.39
N VAL A 33 7.65 2.16 1.14
CA VAL A 33 7.03 3.45 0.76
C VAL A 33 5.97 3.23 -0.31
N VAL A 34 4.78 3.79 -0.13
CA VAL A 34 3.70 3.75 -1.13
C VAL A 34 3.02 5.10 -1.26
N SER A 35 2.71 5.52 -2.49
CA SER A 35 1.86 6.69 -2.73
C SER A 35 0.43 6.38 -2.30
N ASN A 36 -0.19 7.25 -1.50
CA ASN A 36 -1.62 7.14 -1.17
C ASN A 36 -2.55 7.60 -2.31
N GLY A 37 -2.00 7.95 -3.48
CA GLY A 37 -2.80 8.36 -4.64
C GLY A 37 -3.44 9.73 -4.48
N VAL A 38 -4.61 9.92 -5.10
CA VAL A 38 -5.40 11.16 -5.07
C VAL A 38 -6.74 10.92 -4.37
N ALA A 39 -7.57 11.96 -4.24
CA ALA A 39 -8.90 11.81 -3.65
C ALA A 39 -9.72 10.74 -4.40
N GLY A 40 -10.29 9.79 -3.64
CA GLY A 40 -11.03 8.63 -4.18
C GLY A 40 -10.22 7.34 -4.23
N ASP A 41 -8.90 7.40 -4.13
CA ASP A 41 -8.08 6.21 -3.96
C ASP A 41 -8.21 5.64 -2.54
N LEU A 42 -8.10 4.31 -2.43
CA LEU A 42 -8.19 3.57 -1.16
C LEU A 42 -7.02 2.59 -1.05
N VAL A 43 -5.80 3.15 -1.00
CA VAL A 43 -4.58 2.36 -0.85
C VAL A 43 -4.65 1.60 0.47
N THR A 44 -4.40 0.29 0.42
CA THR A 44 -4.48 -0.58 1.58
C THR A 44 -3.20 -1.40 1.70
N ILE A 45 -2.59 -1.39 2.87
CA ILE A 45 -1.38 -2.15 3.19
C ILE A 45 -1.66 -3.22 4.26
N ARG A 46 -0.91 -4.32 4.24
CA ARG A 46 -0.86 -5.33 5.32
C ARG A 46 0.58 -5.60 5.70
N PHE A 47 0.82 -5.78 7.00
CA PHE A 47 2.11 -6.17 7.55
C PHE A 47 1.88 -7.04 8.80
N VAL A 48 2.95 -7.66 9.28
CA VAL A 48 2.98 -8.44 10.52
C VAL A 48 3.79 -7.66 11.54
N THR A 49 3.32 -7.57 12.78
CA THR A 49 4.11 -7.05 13.91
C THR A 49 4.86 -8.22 14.52
N ASP A 50 6.12 -8.39 14.12
CA ASP A 50 7.00 -9.47 14.57
C ASP A 50 7.72 -9.15 15.90
#